data_AF-A0A8S9VZ87-F1
#
_entry.id   AF-A0A8S9VZ87-F1
#
_cell.length_a   1.000
_cell.length_b   1.000
_cell.length_c   1.000
_cell.angle_alpha   90.00
_cell.angle_beta   90.00
_cell.angle_gamma   90.00
#
_symmetry.space_group_name_H-M   'P 1'
#
loop_
_entity.id
_entity.type
_entity.pdbx_description
1 polymer ?
#
loop_
_entity_poly.entity_id
_entity_poly.type
_entity_poly.pdbx_seq_one_letter_code
_entity_poly.pdbx_strand_id
1 'polypeptide(L)' 'MALSRSRLKFKRYLKELMHNFRFTYEEISKATGIDEERLRAINKKEDPTFEEIMALKKYSVDTTKERTEDEGE' A
#
# COMPACT_ATOMS: atom_id res chain seq x y z
N MET A 1 21.50 0.80 -7.20
CA MET A 1 20.33 0.60 -8.08
C MET A 1 19.29 1.64 -7.75
N ALA A 2 18.92 2.49 -8.72
CA ALA A 2 17.82 3.43 -8.54
C ALA A 2 16.49 2.65 -8.44
N LEU A 3 15.60 3.06 -7.53
CA LEU A 3 14.26 2.49 -7.43
C LEU A 3 13.47 2.83 -8.70
N SER A 4 12.79 1.84 -9.28
CA SER A 4 11.87 2.09 -10.39
C SER A 4 10.75 3.05 -9.95
N ARG A 5 10.23 3.86 -10.89
CA ARG A 5 9.11 4.78 -10.61
C ARG A 5 7.88 4.03 -10.07
N SER A 6 7.66 2.81 -10.55
CA SER A 6 6.59 1.90 -10.14
C SER A 6 6.74 1.50 -8.67
N ARG A 7 7.95 1.11 -8.28
CA ARG A 7 8.26 0.70 -6.91
C ARG A 7 8.24 1.87 -5.92
N LEU A 8 8.65 3.06 -6.34
CA LEU A 8 8.50 4.28 -5.53
C LEU A 8 7.03 4.58 -5.20
N LYS A 9 6.14 4.47 -6.19
CA LYS A 9 4.69 4.68 -5.98
C LYS A 9 4.11 3.65 -5.01
N PHE A 10 4.42 2.37 -5.22
CA PHE A 10 3.95 1.30 -4.35
C PHE A 10 4.43 1.49 -2.90
N LYS A 11 5.71 1.77 -2.71
CA LYS A 11 6.27 2.04 -1.37
C LYS A 11 5.60 3.21 -0.66
N ARG A 12 5.21 4.25 -1.40
CA ARG A 12 4.51 5.39 -0.82
C ARG A 12 3.17 4.95 -0.21
N TYR A 13 2.33 4.24 -0.96
CA TYR A 13 1.03 3.76 -0.47
C TYR A 13 1.18 2.75 0.65
N LEU A 14 2.14 1.82 0.53
CA LEU A 14 2.42 0.86 1.60
C LEU A 14 2.84 1.56 2.88
N LYS A 15 3.70 2.58 2.77
CA LYS A 15 4.17 3.36 3.93
C LYS A 15 3.02 4.14 4.57
N GLU A 16 2.14 4.73 3.77
CA GLU A 16 0.95 5.44 4.26
C GLU A 16 0.04 4.52 5.08
N LEU A 17 -0.31 3.35 4.52
CA LEU A 17 -1.10 2.32 5.20
C LEU A 17 -0.46 1.85 6.51
N MET A 18 0.85 1.55 6.49
CA MET A 18 1.53 0.98 7.66
C MET A 18 1.87 2.02 8.74
N HIS A 19 2.28 3.22 8.35
CA HIS A 19 2.77 4.22 9.33
C HIS A 19 1.69 5.20 9.77
N ASN A 20 0.84 5.65 8.86
CA ASN A 20 -0.22 6.61 9.20
C ASN A 20 -1.45 5.86 9.73
N PHE A 21 -1.85 4.80 9.05
CA PHE A 21 -3.06 4.05 9.40
C PHE A 21 -2.82 2.84 10.32
N ARG A 22 -1.55 2.49 10.55
CA ARG A 22 -1.10 1.41 11.45
C ARG A 22 -1.54 0.01 11.03
N PHE A 23 -1.83 -0.19 9.74
CA PHE A 23 -2.11 -1.52 9.22
C PHE A 23 -0.88 -2.42 9.19
N THR A 24 -1.13 -3.70 9.46
CA THR A 24 -0.19 -4.80 9.31
C THR A 24 -0.15 -5.30 7.86
N TYR A 25 0.90 -6.05 7.51
CA TYR A 25 0.96 -6.71 6.20
C TYR A 25 -0.22 -7.66 5.98
N GLU A 26 -0.66 -8.35 7.03
CA GLU A 26 -1.80 -9.27 6.97
C GLU A 26 -3.11 -8.55 6.63
N GLU A 27 -3.38 -7.41 7.27
CA GLU A 27 -4.58 -6.60 6.99
C GLU A 27 -4.56 -6.04 5.57
N ILE A 28 -3.41 -5.53 5.12
CA ILE A 28 -3.24 -5.03 3.76
C ILE A 28 -3.40 -6.17 2.74
N SER A 29 -2.87 -7.35 3.04
CA SER A 29 -3.01 -8.55 2.21
C SER A 29 -4.48 -8.93 2.04
N LYS A 30 -5.23 -9.03 3.14
CA LYS A 30 -6.67 -9.33 3.12
C LYS A 30 -7.48 -8.30 2.33
N ALA A 31 -7.14 -7.01 2.45
CA ALA A 31 -7.87 -5.94 1.78
C ALA A 31 -7.54 -5.81 0.28
N THR A 32 -6.30 -6.08 -0.12
CA THR A 32 -5.82 -5.86 -1.48
C THR A 32 -5.74 -7.13 -2.34
N GLY A 33 -5.76 -8.30 -1.71
CA GLY A 33 -5.52 -9.59 -2.36
C GLY A 33 -4.05 -9.84 -2.74
N ILE A 34 -3.13 -9.00 -2.27
CA ILE A 34 -1.69 -9.17 -2.52
C ILE A 34 -1.07 -9.91 -1.34
N ASP A 35 -0.49 -11.08 -1.60
CA ASP A 35 0.13 -11.91 -0.56
C ASP A 35 1.13 -11.12 0.30
N GLU A 36 1.20 -11.43 1.60
CA GLU A 36 2.11 -10.76 2.52
C GLU A 36 3.57 -10.87 2.09
N GLU A 37 3.97 -12.06 1.63
CA GLU A 37 5.31 -12.30 1.13
C GLU A 37 5.60 -11.42 -0.09
N ARG A 38 4.60 -11.22 -0.95
CA ARG A 38 4.69 -10.36 -2.13
C ARG A 38 4.81 -8.88 -1.75
N LEU A 39 4.00 -8.41 -0.80
CA LEU A 39 4.12 -7.05 -0.23
C LEU A 39 5.53 -6.79 0.31
N ARG A 40 6.09 -7.75 1.08
CA ARG A 40 7.44 -7.66 1.64
C ARG A 40 8.52 -7.71 0.57
N ALA A 41 8.36 -8.56 -0.45
CA ALA A 41 9.30 -8.68 -1.56
C ALA A 41 9.40 -7.37 -2.35
N ILE A 42 8.27 -6.76 -2.68
CA ILE A 42 8.19 -5.46 -3.39
C ILE A 42 8.82 -4.35 -2.53
N ASN A 43 8.49 -4.32 -1.23
CA ASN A 43 9.08 -3.36 -0.31
C ASN A 43 10.62 -3.51 -0.27
N LYS A 44 11.13 -4.75 -0.23
CA LYS A 44 12.56 -5.01 -0.13
C LYS A 44 13.33 -4.71 -1.41
N LYS A 45 12.94 -5.31 -2.55
CA LYS A 45 13.71 -5.18 -3.79
C LYS A 45 12.94 -5.36 -5.10
N GLU A 46 11.79 -6.03 -5.08
CA GLU A 46 11.09 -6.41 -6.31
C GLU A 46 10.21 -5.30 -6.87
N ASP A 47 10.03 -5.32 -8.19
CA ASP A 47 9.13 -4.41 -8.86
C ASP A 47 7.69 -4.94 -8.80
N PRO A 48 6.73 -4.07 -8.47
CA PRO A 48 5.32 -4.43 -8.51
C PRO A 48 4.80 -4.43 -9.95
N THR A 49 3.77 -5.22 -10.18
CA THR A 49 2.93 -5.15 -11.37
C THR A 49 2.02 -3.91 -11.32
N PHE A 50 1.43 -3.59 -12.47
CA PHE A 50 0.46 -2.50 -12.54
C PHE A 50 -0.77 -2.76 -11.65
N GLU A 51 -1.27 -4.00 -11.63
CA GLU A 51 -2.43 -4.41 -10.84
C GLU A 51 -2.16 -4.27 -9.34
N GLU A 52 -0.99 -4.72 -8.86
CA GLU A 52 -0.56 -4.58 -7.47
C GLU A 52 -0.49 -3.10 -7.05
N ILE A 53 0.02 -2.21 -7.91
CA ILE A 53 0.03 -0.77 -7.63
C ILE A 53 -1.40 -0.23 -7.52
N MET A 54 -2.28 -0.63 -8.42
CA MET A 54 -3.65 -0.14 -8.46
C MET A 54 -4.47 -0.62 -7.26
N ALA A 55 -4.35 -1.89 -6.88
CA ALA A 55 -5.00 -2.45 -5.70
C ALA A 55 -4.57 -1.72 -4.43
N LEU A 56 -3.25 -1.55 -4.22
CA LEU A 56 -2.73 -0.88 -3.04
C LEU A 56 -3.06 0.62 -3.02
N LYS A 57 -3.00 1.29 -4.18
CA LYS A 57 -3.41 2.69 -4.32
C LYS A 57 -4.87 2.88 -3.93
N LYS A 58 -5.76 2.03 -4.45
CA LYS A 58 -7.20 2.12 -4.16
C LYS A 58 -7.44 2.02 -2.66
N TYR A 59 -6.91 0.97 -2.03
CA TYR A 59 -7.09 0.76 -0.59
C TYR A 59 -6.51 1.90 0.25
N SER A 60 -5.32 2.40 -0.10
CA SER A 60 -4.72 3.56 0.57
C SER A 60 -5.60 4.80 0.46
N VAL A 61 -6.14 5.11 -0.73
CA VAL A 61 -6.99 6.30 -0.93
C VAL A 61 -8.32 6.16 -0.20
N ASP A 62 -8.94 4.99 -0.26
CA ASP A 62 -10.21 4.73 0.42
C ASP A 62 -10.05 4.89 1.94
N THR A 63 -8.97 4.33 2.51
CA THR A 63 -8.64 4.50 3.94
C THR A 63 -8.42 5.98 4.30
N THR A 64 -7.67 6.73 3.48
CA THR A 64 -7.40 8.14 3.75
C THR A 64 -8.70 8.96 3.75
N LYS A 65 -9.63 8.65 2.84
CA LYS A 65 -10.94 9.32 2.80
C LYS A 65 -11.77 9.03 4.03
N GLU A 66 -11.93 7.75 4.39
CA GLU A 66 -12.71 7.33 5.57
C GLU A 66 -12.22 8.05 6.83
N ARG A 67 -10.89 8.10 7.06
CA ARG A 67 -10.32 8.79 8.22
C ARG A 67 -10.45 10.31 8.18
N THR A 68 -10.43 10.91 7.00
CA THR A 68 -10.60 12.37 6.86
C THR A 68 -12.05 12.77 7.09
N GLU A 69 -13.00 11.92 6.69
CA GLU A 69 -14.43 12.12 6.94
C GLU A 69 -14.77 11.90 8.43
N ASP A 70 -14.18 10.89 9.07
CA ASP A 70 -14.35 10.64 10.53
C ASP A 70 -13.78 11.75 11.43
N GLU A 71 -12.74 12.47 10.99
CA GLU A 71 -12.15 13.60 11.72
C GLU A 71 -12.81 14.97 11.39
N GLY A 72 -13.79 14.97 10.48
CA GLY A 72 -14.34 16.17 9.83
C GLY A 72 -15.74 16.62 10.27
N GLU A 73 -16.37 15.97 11.24
CA GLU A 73 -17.69 16.37 11.81
C GLU A 73 -17.60 16.86 13.26
#